data_AF-A0A351MPN9-F1
#
_entry.id   AF-A0A351MPN9-F1
#
_cell.length_a   1.000
_cell.length_b   1.000
_cell.length_c   1.000
_cell.angle_alpha   90.00
_cell.angle_beta   90.00
_cell.angle_gamma   90.00
#
_symmetry.space_group_name_H-M   'P 1'
#
loop_
_entity.id
_entity.type
_entity.pdbx_description
1 polymer ?
#
loop_
_entity_poly.entity_id
_entity_poly.type
_entity_poly.pdbx_seq_one_letter_code
_entity_poly.pdbx_strand_id
1 'polypeptide(L)'
;LPPELILLPAWVPFNIYHFASWARGTMVPLAVLSALRPVRPLPPEARLDELFPDGREAIDYRLPRRGGLFTWNRLFLWLDRAMNWISRQKIYPQRREAIRLCLQWIIERQEYDGCWGGIQPPWVYSLMALHAGGYDLRQPVLARGLAASEAPWSYQANGGTYIQACMSPVWDTVLMLQAILDCGVDEVEPEVLERAVDWLLGEQIDQPGDWAELTPHIKPGGWAFEFHNDWYPDIDDTGVVVGVWGRLQQLRANPRLRESAEKALGWLRGMTSKNGAWGAFDRDNTAWIIAKIPFMDFGEALDPPSVDVTAHVIEALIHNGVPGSDPAVRRAVDYLWAEQEADGSWFGRWGVNHIYGTAAALPALALAGENMADPRVRRAATWLRERQNADGGWGESVTSYMDPGARGRGVSTASQTAWALMALVATGSHEHDAALEAGLEYLLSTQNAAGTWDEDLYTGTGFPGYGSGARVDVSQELNTHDQGFEMGRSFMINYELYSHYFPLSAMGRVRRHLAEASA
;
A
#
# COMPACT_ATOMS: atom_id res chain seq x y z
N LEU A 1 0.31 14.56 20.50
CA LEU A 1 -0.06 15.11 19.18
C LEU A 1 -0.86 16.41 19.36
N PRO A 2 -0.26 17.59 19.10
CA PRO A 2 -0.95 18.88 19.20
C PRO A 2 -1.75 19.22 17.93
N PRO A 3 -3.00 19.74 18.01
CA PRO A 3 -3.75 20.20 16.84
C PRO A 3 -3.09 21.38 16.14
N GLU A 4 -2.23 22.14 16.83
CA GLU A 4 -1.51 23.29 16.28
C GLU A 4 -0.56 22.93 15.12
N LEU A 5 -0.29 21.64 14.86
CA LEU A 5 0.44 21.20 13.66
C LEU A 5 -0.22 21.64 12.36
N ILE A 6 -1.56 21.79 12.34
CA ILE A 6 -2.30 22.26 11.16
C ILE A 6 -1.98 23.73 10.79
N LEU A 7 -1.44 24.50 11.74
CA LEU A 7 -1.06 25.90 11.54
C LEU A 7 0.35 26.06 10.93
N LEU A 8 1.12 24.97 10.88
CA LEU A 8 2.47 25.03 10.34
C LEU A 8 2.42 25.28 8.82
N PRO A 9 3.27 26.17 8.28
CA PRO A 9 3.42 26.32 6.83
C PRO A 9 3.83 24.99 6.16
N ALA A 10 3.35 24.76 4.93
CA ALA A 10 3.60 23.53 4.18
C ALA A 10 5.09 23.19 3.96
N TRP A 11 6.01 24.16 4.03
CA TRP A 11 7.45 23.92 3.90
C TRP A 11 8.11 23.38 5.19
N VAL A 12 7.40 23.38 6.33
CA VAL A 12 7.90 22.84 7.60
C VAL A 12 7.71 21.32 7.61
N PRO A 13 8.74 20.50 7.89
CA PRO A 13 8.65 19.03 7.83
C PRO A 13 7.61 18.37 8.73
N PHE A 14 7.09 19.08 9.74
CA PHE A 14 6.06 18.57 10.66
C PHE A 14 4.64 19.05 10.32
N ASN A 15 4.48 19.81 9.23
CA ASN A 15 3.15 20.08 8.68
C ASN A 15 2.50 18.74 8.26
N ILE A 16 1.17 18.66 8.37
CA ILE A 16 0.39 17.44 8.15
C ILE A 16 0.60 16.80 6.77
N TYR A 17 0.96 17.58 5.75
CA TYR A 17 1.17 17.10 4.37
C TYR A 17 2.53 16.40 4.15
N HIS A 18 3.43 16.42 5.14
CA HIS A 18 4.66 15.60 5.12
C HIS A 18 4.46 14.19 5.66
N PHE A 19 3.30 13.90 6.26
CA PHE A 19 2.90 12.55 6.65
C PHE A 19 2.21 11.88 5.47
N ALA A 20 2.37 10.56 5.34
CA ALA A 20 1.64 9.77 4.36
C ALA A 20 0.13 9.98 4.50
N SER A 21 -0.63 9.84 3.41
CA SER A 21 -2.09 10.02 3.37
C SER A 21 -2.82 9.31 4.52
N TRP A 22 -2.54 8.02 4.72
CA TRP A 22 -3.13 7.19 5.78
C TRP A 22 -2.82 7.70 7.19
N ALA A 23 -1.57 8.15 7.42
CA ALA A 23 -1.11 8.68 8.70
C ALA A 23 -1.71 10.06 8.95
N ARG A 24 -1.76 10.91 7.93
CA ARG A 24 -2.35 12.26 7.96
C ARG A 24 -3.82 12.22 8.36
N GLY A 25 -4.62 11.41 7.64
CA GLY A 25 -6.04 11.22 7.94
C GLY A 25 -6.29 10.69 9.35
N THR A 26 -5.37 9.90 9.89
CA THR A 26 -5.44 9.38 11.27
C THR A 26 -5.03 10.43 12.31
N MET A 27 -3.98 11.18 12.02
CA MET A 27 -3.38 12.14 12.94
C MET A 27 -4.26 13.35 13.19
N VAL A 28 -4.88 13.93 12.16
CA VAL A 28 -5.72 15.13 12.31
C VAL A 28 -6.85 14.94 13.33
N PRO A 29 -7.69 13.88 13.25
CA PRO A 29 -8.71 13.63 14.27
C PRO A 29 -8.12 13.26 15.63
N LEU A 30 -7.02 12.49 15.68
CA LEU A 30 -6.35 12.20 16.95
C LEU A 30 -5.77 13.44 17.62
N ALA A 31 -5.36 14.46 16.86
CA ALA A 31 -4.89 15.72 17.41
C ALA A 31 -6.03 16.48 18.12
N VAL A 32 -7.24 16.45 17.56
CA VAL A 32 -8.46 16.98 18.20
C VAL A 32 -8.76 16.20 19.48
N LEU A 33 -8.80 14.87 19.41
CA LEU A 33 -9.09 14.01 20.57
C LEU A 33 -8.05 14.18 21.69
N SER A 34 -6.77 14.28 21.35
CA SER A 34 -5.67 14.55 22.27
C SER A 34 -5.81 15.90 22.98
N ALA A 35 -6.34 16.92 22.29
CA ALA A 35 -6.58 18.24 22.86
C ALA A 35 -7.83 18.28 23.75
N LEU A 36 -8.91 17.61 23.35
CA LEU A 36 -10.19 17.59 24.08
C LEU A 36 -10.21 16.59 25.24
N ARG A 37 -9.44 15.50 25.13
CA ARG A 37 -9.36 14.39 26.09
C ARG A 37 -10.75 13.89 26.53
N PRO A 38 -11.64 13.52 25.59
CA PRO A 38 -12.96 13.02 25.95
C PRO A 38 -12.82 11.71 26.74
N VAL A 39 -13.66 11.54 27.76
CA VAL A 39 -13.71 10.32 28.58
C VAL A 39 -15.13 9.77 28.56
N ARG A 40 -15.27 8.47 28.29
CA ARG A 40 -16.52 7.72 28.38
C ARG A 40 -16.35 6.62 29.43
N PRO A 41 -16.85 6.81 30.66
CA PRO A 41 -16.73 5.79 31.70
C PRO A 41 -17.46 4.52 31.30
N LEU A 42 -16.77 3.38 31.38
CA LEU A 42 -17.37 2.07 31.23
C LEU A 42 -18.06 1.63 32.53
N PRO A 43 -19.15 0.85 32.46
CA PRO A 43 -19.77 0.27 33.64
C PRO A 43 -18.76 -0.66 34.36
N PRO A 44 -18.84 -0.82 35.70
CA PRO A 44 -17.85 -1.57 36.48
C PRO A 44 -17.50 -2.95 35.91
N GLU A 45 -18.50 -3.69 35.43
CA GLU A 45 -18.39 -5.03 34.86
C GLU A 45 -17.70 -5.08 33.48
N ALA A 46 -17.56 -3.95 32.80
CA ALA A 46 -16.87 -3.83 31.51
C ALA A 46 -15.51 -3.11 31.64
N ARG A 47 -15.06 -2.83 32.86
CA ARG A 47 -13.72 -2.27 33.08
C ARG A 47 -12.70 -3.37 32.92
N LEU A 48 -11.70 -3.12 32.07
CA LEU A 48 -10.59 -4.02 31.79
C LEU A 48 -9.53 -3.97 32.91
N ASP A 49 -9.93 -4.22 34.16
CA ASP A 49 -9.04 -4.16 35.33
C ASP A 49 -8.13 -5.41 35.41
N GLU A 50 -8.53 -6.52 34.78
CA GLU A 50 -7.74 -7.73 34.60
C GLU A 50 -6.47 -7.54 33.75
N LEU A 51 -6.42 -6.48 32.91
CA LEU A 51 -5.20 -6.08 32.21
C LEU A 51 -4.17 -5.44 33.15
N PHE A 52 -4.55 -5.17 34.40
CA PHE A 52 -3.76 -4.49 35.41
C PHE A 52 -3.75 -5.32 36.71
N PRO A 53 -3.06 -6.48 36.73
CA PRO A 53 -3.10 -7.43 37.84
C PRO A 53 -2.64 -6.80 39.18
N ASP A 54 -1.72 -5.84 39.13
CA ASP A 54 -1.23 -5.10 40.30
C ASP A 54 -1.99 -3.77 40.53
N GLY A 55 -3.07 -3.54 39.79
CA GLY A 55 -3.85 -2.30 39.78
C GLY A 55 -3.27 -1.22 38.85
N ARG A 56 -4.16 -0.33 38.38
CA ARG A 56 -3.80 0.75 37.44
C ARG A 56 -2.76 1.73 37.98
N GLU A 57 -2.72 1.93 39.29
CA GLU A 57 -1.76 2.85 39.93
C GLU A 57 -0.33 2.32 39.95
N ALA A 58 -0.14 1.00 39.81
CA ALA A 58 1.18 0.36 39.81
C ALA A 58 1.92 0.50 38.47
N ILE A 59 1.23 0.96 37.41
CA ILE A 59 1.80 1.04 36.07
C ILE A 59 2.69 2.27 35.92
N ASP A 60 3.89 2.03 35.40
CA ASP A 60 4.71 3.10 34.86
C ASP A 60 4.24 3.50 33.45
N TYR A 61 3.41 4.54 33.37
CA TYR A 61 2.94 5.11 32.10
C TYR A 61 4.00 5.90 31.32
N ARG A 62 5.26 5.93 31.76
CA ARG A 62 6.34 6.60 31.04
C ARG A 62 6.78 5.76 29.85
N LEU A 63 6.95 6.41 28.71
CA LEU A 63 7.53 5.77 27.53
C LEU A 63 8.93 5.18 27.82
N PRO A 64 9.23 3.96 27.32
CA PRO A 64 10.53 3.34 27.50
C PRO A 64 11.65 4.21 26.87
N ARG A 65 12.82 4.21 27.51
CA ARG A 65 13.98 4.98 27.03
C ARG A 65 14.66 4.22 25.89
N ARG A 66 14.43 4.64 24.64
CA ARG A 66 15.12 4.10 23.45
C ARG A 66 16.38 4.92 23.12
N GLY A 67 17.55 4.27 23.01
CA GLY A 67 18.79 4.85 22.45
C GLY A 67 19.77 5.57 23.40
N GLY A 68 20.99 5.83 22.87
CA GLY A 68 22.10 6.52 23.56
C GLY A 68 21.86 8.02 23.82
N LEU A 69 22.79 8.67 24.53
CA LEU A 69 22.67 10.05 25.06
C LEU A 69 22.38 11.15 24.02
N PHE A 70 22.81 10.97 22.77
CA PHE A 70 22.69 11.95 21.69
C PHE A 70 21.92 11.39 20.49
N THR A 71 20.66 11.00 20.71
CA THR A 71 19.79 10.46 19.65
C THR A 71 18.56 11.34 19.43
N TRP A 72 18.05 11.39 18.19
CA TRP A 72 16.79 12.06 17.85
C TRP A 72 15.63 11.60 18.72
N ASN A 73 15.57 10.31 19.04
CA ASN A 73 14.58 9.73 19.94
C ASN A 73 14.58 10.42 21.31
N ARG A 74 15.76 10.70 21.90
CA ARG A 74 15.85 11.43 23.17
C ARG A 74 15.41 12.88 23.06
N LEU A 75 15.77 13.56 21.96
CA LEU A 75 15.31 14.93 21.72
C LEU A 75 13.79 14.97 21.65
N PHE A 76 13.16 14.07 20.88
CA PHE A 76 11.71 14.02 20.74
C PHE A 76 11.00 13.59 22.02
N LEU A 77 11.56 12.67 22.81
CA LEU A 77 11.03 12.36 24.15
C LEU A 77 11.12 13.56 25.10
N TRP A 78 12.19 14.36 25.01
CA TRP A 78 12.30 15.60 25.78
C TRP A 78 11.28 16.65 25.32
N LEU A 79 11.14 16.84 24.00
CA LEU A 79 10.14 17.75 23.42
C LEU A 79 8.72 17.34 23.81
N ASP A 80 8.40 16.04 23.77
CA ASP A 80 7.10 15.53 24.22
C ASP A 80 6.84 15.86 25.70
N ARG A 81 7.82 15.65 26.58
CA ARG A 81 7.70 16.04 28.00
C ARG A 81 7.52 17.54 28.18
N ALA A 82 8.25 18.35 27.41
CA ALA A 82 8.12 19.81 27.45
C ALA A 82 6.72 20.24 26.98
N MET A 83 6.21 19.68 25.88
CA MET A 83 4.86 19.95 25.39
C MET A 83 3.78 19.50 26.37
N ASN A 84 3.95 18.34 27.02
CA ASN A 84 3.06 17.87 28.08
C ASN A 84 3.08 18.79 29.30
N TRP A 85 4.25 19.30 29.68
CA TRP A 85 4.38 20.28 30.77
C TRP A 85 3.69 21.61 30.42
N ILE A 86 3.93 22.17 29.22
CA ILE A 86 3.24 23.37 28.73
C ILE A 86 1.72 23.16 28.74
N SER A 87 1.27 21.98 28.32
CA SER A 87 -0.15 21.63 28.31
C SER A 87 -0.75 21.60 29.72
N ARG A 88 -0.02 21.09 30.72
CA ARG A 88 -0.46 21.15 32.12
C ARG A 88 -0.61 22.59 32.63
N GLN A 89 0.16 23.54 32.11
CA GLN A 89 0.04 24.97 32.43
C GLN A 89 -1.13 25.66 31.71
N LYS A 90 -1.88 24.95 30.86
CA LYS A 90 -3.00 25.47 30.05
C LYS A 90 -2.60 26.61 29.09
N ILE A 91 -1.33 26.66 28.68
CA ILE A 91 -0.81 27.68 27.76
C ILE A 91 -0.98 27.16 26.33
N TYR A 92 -1.99 27.68 25.63
CA TYR A 92 -2.42 27.18 24.32
C TYR A 92 -2.70 28.31 23.34
N PRO A 93 -1.67 28.96 22.78
CA PRO A 93 -1.91 29.96 21.74
C PRO A 93 -2.66 29.30 20.58
N GLN A 94 -3.78 29.89 20.18
CA GLN A 94 -4.55 29.49 18.99
C GLN A 94 -5.16 28.07 18.99
N ARG A 95 -5.13 27.32 20.09
CA ARG A 95 -5.67 25.94 20.13
C ARG A 95 -7.12 25.81 19.69
N ARG A 96 -7.97 26.77 20.09
CA ARG A 96 -9.37 26.78 19.66
C ARG A 96 -9.49 26.87 18.14
N GLU A 97 -8.65 27.70 17.53
CA GLU A 97 -8.60 27.87 16.08
C GLU A 97 -7.99 26.64 15.39
N ALA A 98 -6.93 26.08 15.96
CA ALA A 98 -6.34 24.82 15.46
C ALA A 98 -7.36 23.67 15.47
N ILE A 99 -8.12 23.49 16.57
CA ILE A 99 -9.19 22.49 16.64
C ILE A 99 -10.28 22.77 15.58
N ARG A 100 -10.68 24.03 15.41
CA ARG A 100 -11.65 24.43 14.39
C ARG A 100 -11.18 24.04 12.98
N LEU A 101 -9.92 24.33 12.66
CA LEU A 101 -9.30 23.98 11.38
C LEU A 101 -9.18 22.47 11.19
N CYS A 102 -8.82 21.70 12.23
CA CYS A 102 -8.79 20.23 12.15
C CYS A 102 -10.19 19.65 11.89
N LEU A 103 -11.23 20.14 12.57
CA LEU A 103 -12.60 19.70 12.34
C LEU A 103 -13.10 20.09 10.95
N GLN A 104 -12.76 21.29 10.46
CA GLN A 104 -13.05 21.70 9.10
C GLN A 104 -12.36 20.79 8.08
N TRP A 105 -11.06 20.51 8.27
CA TRP A 105 -10.28 19.61 7.43
C TRP A 105 -10.91 18.22 7.36
N ILE A 106 -11.35 17.67 8.51
CA ILE A 106 -12.07 16.39 8.57
C ILE A 106 -13.36 16.45 7.75
N ILE A 107 -14.20 17.48 7.93
CA ILE A 107 -15.49 17.57 7.22
C ILE A 107 -15.30 17.67 5.71
N GLU A 108 -14.31 18.45 5.26
CA GLU A 108 -14.03 18.66 3.83
C GLU A 108 -13.58 17.39 3.12
N ARG A 109 -13.01 16.43 3.84
CA ARG A 109 -12.40 15.20 3.30
C ARG A 109 -13.23 13.94 3.56
N GLN A 110 -14.48 14.09 3.97
CA GLN A 110 -15.38 12.94 4.02
C GLN A 110 -15.76 12.53 2.60
N GLU A 111 -15.54 11.26 2.29
CA GLU A 111 -15.87 10.67 1.00
C GLU A 111 -17.37 10.41 0.85
N TYR A 112 -17.79 10.10 -0.38
CA TYR A 112 -19.21 9.90 -0.70
C TYR A 112 -19.84 8.74 0.11
N ASP A 113 -19.07 7.68 0.35
CA ASP A 113 -19.47 6.52 1.14
C ASP A 113 -19.61 6.82 2.65
N GLY A 114 -19.18 8.01 3.09
CA GLY A 114 -19.23 8.45 4.48
C GLY A 114 -17.94 8.17 5.26
N CYS A 115 -16.97 7.46 4.68
CA CYS A 115 -15.68 7.18 5.27
C CYS A 115 -14.67 8.31 4.99
N TRP A 116 -13.44 8.10 5.46
CA TRP A 116 -12.31 9.00 5.25
C TRP A 116 -11.13 8.20 4.73
N GLY A 117 -10.61 8.58 3.56
CA GLY A 117 -9.38 8.00 3.01
C GLY A 117 -9.46 6.52 2.66
N GLY A 118 -10.66 5.93 2.55
CA GLY A 118 -10.81 4.52 2.17
C GLY A 118 -10.31 3.49 3.19
N ILE A 119 -9.95 3.93 4.41
CA ILE A 119 -9.37 3.04 5.45
C ILE A 119 -9.98 3.25 6.85
N GLN A 120 -9.96 2.18 7.67
CA GLN A 120 -10.62 2.17 8.98
C GLN A 120 -10.12 3.22 10.01
N PRO A 121 -8.80 3.44 10.20
CA PRO A 121 -8.33 4.34 11.26
C PRO A 121 -8.81 5.81 11.13
N PRO A 122 -8.59 6.52 10.01
CA PRO A 122 -9.10 7.89 9.85
C PRO A 122 -10.62 7.96 9.94
N TRP A 123 -11.34 6.94 9.46
CA TRP A 123 -12.80 6.89 9.55
C TRP A 123 -13.28 6.91 11.00
N VAL A 124 -12.82 5.95 11.82
CA VAL A 124 -13.27 5.82 13.21
C VAL A 124 -12.82 7.03 14.05
N TYR A 125 -11.59 7.49 13.89
CA TYR A 125 -11.11 8.64 14.65
C TYR A 125 -11.80 9.94 14.23
N SER A 126 -12.16 10.11 12.96
CA SER A 126 -12.93 11.27 12.49
C SER A 126 -14.31 11.34 13.12
N LEU A 127 -15.03 10.21 13.20
CA LEU A 127 -16.30 10.13 13.92
C LEU A 127 -16.16 10.52 15.39
N MET A 128 -15.14 9.99 16.06
CA MET A 128 -14.84 10.31 17.46
C MET A 128 -14.51 11.80 17.64
N ALA A 129 -13.69 12.38 16.76
CA ALA A 129 -13.27 13.77 16.82
C ALA A 129 -14.43 14.74 16.58
N LEU A 130 -15.29 14.47 15.60
CA LEU A 130 -16.49 15.26 15.30
C LEU A 130 -17.47 15.23 16.49
N HIS A 131 -17.76 14.05 17.04
CA HIS A 131 -18.63 13.92 18.21
C HIS A 131 -18.06 14.62 19.44
N ALA A 132 -16.76 14.46 19.72
CA ALA A 132 -16.09 15.18 20.80
C ALA A 132 -16.07 16.70 20.57
N GLY A 133 -16.02 17.13 19.30
CA GLY A 133 -16.14 18.52 18.87
C GLY A 133 -17.54 19.12 19.01
N GLY A 134 -18.54 18.32 19.41
CA GLY A 134 -19.91 18.77 19.70
C GLY A 134 -20.90 18.61 18.53
N TYR A 135 -20.54 17.87 17.49
CA TYR A 135 -21.44 17.57 16.37
C TYR A 135 -22.48 16.52 16.81
N ASP A 136 -23.76 16.75 16.52
CA ASP A 136 -24.85 15.81 16.84
C ASP A 136 -24.83 14.62 15.87
N LEU A 137 -25.14 13.41 16.34
CA LEU A 137 -25.10 12.18 15.55
C LEU A 137 -26.01 12.21 14.31
N ARG A 138 -27.03 13.08 14.29
CA ARG A 138 -27.95 13.26 13.15
C ARG A 138 -27.43 14.25 12.11
N GLN A 139 -26.32 14.95 12.38
CA GLN A 139 -25.71 15.82 11.38
C GLN A 139 -25.19 14.97 10.22
N PRO A 140 -25.33 15.43 8.95
CA PRO A 140 -25.02 14.61 7.78
C PRO A 140 -23.65 13.94 7.79
N VAL A 141 -22.61 14.66 8.25
CA VAL A 141 -21.24 14.13 8.32
C VAL A 141 -21.12 12.93 9.27
N LEU A 142 -21.69 13.00 10.48
CA LEU A 142 -21.65 11.90 11.44
C LEU A 142 -22.61 10.78 11.04
N ALA A 143 -23.81 11.12 10.58
CA ALA A 143 -24.82 10.14 10.19
C ALA A 143 -24.34 9.25 9.04
N ARG A 144 -23.72 9.84 8.01
CA ARG A 144 -23.14 9.07 6.89
C ARG A 144 -22.00 8.17 7.34
N GLY A 145 -21.04 8.72 8.11
CA GLY A 145 -19.91 7.91 8.56
C GLY A 145 -20.31 6.78 9.52
N LEU A 146 -21.39 6.91 10.30
CA LEU A 146 -21.92 5.80 11.08
C LEU A 146 -22.62 4.75 10.19
N ALA A 147 -23.37 5.20 9.17
CA ALA A 147 -24.03 4.32 8.21
C ALA A 147 -23.02 3.51 7.37
N ALA A 148 -21.81 4.03 7.19
CA ALA A 148 -20.72 3.34 6.50
C ALA A 148 -20.23 2.07 7.22
N SER A 149 -20.74 1.74 8.42
CA SER A 149 -20.44 0.47 9.09
C SER A 149 -21.23 -0.73 8.57
N GLU A 150 -22.21 -0.48 7.70
CA GLU A 150 -22.95 -1.52 6.97
C GLU A 150 -22.15 -2.02 5.74
N ALA A 151 -22.72 -2.96 5.00
CA ALA A 151 -22.15 -3.39 3.72
C ALA A 151 -21.96 -2.18 2.77
N PRO A 152 -20.87 -2.11 1.99
CA PRO A 152 -19.85 -3.15 1.80
C PRO A 152 -18.73 -3.19 2.85
N TRP A 153 -18.62 -2.21 3.75
CA TRP A 153 -17.54 -2.17 4.76
C TRP A 153 -17.60 -3.28 5.81
N SER A 154 -18.76 -3.91 6.00
CA SER A 154 -18.90 -5.11 6.81
C SER A 154 -19.46 -6.30 6.04
N TYR A 155 -19.05 -7.50 6.46
CA TYR A 155 -19.51 -8.77 5.92
C TYR A 155 -19.69 -9.82 7.02
N GLN A 156 -20.48 -10.85 6.72
CA GLN A 156 -20.72 -11.97 7.63
C GLN A 156 -19.80 -13.13 7.28
N ALA A 157 -19.02 -13.60 8.27
CA ALA A 157 -18.19 -14.79 8.13
C ALA A 157 -18.08 -15.50 9.48
N ASN A 158 -17.96 -16.82 9.49
CA ASN A 158 -17.74 -17.63 10.71
C ASN A 158 -18.72 -17.34 11.87
N GLY A 159 -19.96 -16.93 11.55
CA GLY A 159 -20.98 -16.57 12.54
C GLY A 159 -20.82 -15.20 13.19
N GLY A 160 -19.95 -14.32 12.66
CA GLY A 160 -19.74 -12.96 13.14
C GLY A 160 -19.72 -11.90 12.03
N THR A 161 -19.85 -10.64 12.44
CA THR A 161 -19.68 -9.47 11.57
C THR A 161 -18.21 -9.04 11.59
N TYR A 162 -17.59 -9.01 10.42
CA TYR A 162 -16.24 -8.50 10.21
C TYR A 162 -16.33 -7.10 9.59
N ILE A 163 -15.38 -6.23 9.93
CA ILE A 163 -15.22 -4.91 9.32
C ILE A 163 -13.95 -4.95 8.49
N GLN A 164 -14.06 -4.57 7.22
CA GLN A 164 -12.95 -4.49 6.30
C GLN A 164 -12.02 -3.32 6.67
N ALA A 165 -10.71 -3.53 6.51
CA ALA A 165 -9.73 -2.46 6.75
C ALA A 165 -9.76 -1.39 5.65
N CYS A 166 -9.97 -1.84 4.41
CA CYS A 166 -10.19 -1.12 3.16
C CYS A 166 -10.94 -2.04 2.19
N MET A 167 -11.31 -1.54 1.00
CA MET A 167 -11.96 -2.32 -0.06
C MET A 167 -11.22 -2.12 -1.38
N SER A 168 -11.04 -3.19 -2.17
CA SER A 168 -10.16 -3.23 -3.34
C SER A 168 -10.84 -3.31 -4.72
N PRO A 169 -12.04 -2.73 -4.97
CA PRO A 169 -12.79 -2.99 -6.19
C PRO A 169 -12.09 -2.51 -7.47
N VAL A 170 -11.40 -1.36 -7.45
CA VAL A 170 -10.69 -0.84 -8.63
C VAL A 170 -9.51 -1.75 -8.93
N TRP A 171 -8.68 -2.01 -7.92
CA TRP A 171 -7.52 -2.90 -7.96
C TRP A 171 -7.87 -4.30 -8.49
N ASP A 172 -8.92 -4.92 -7.93
CA ASP A 172 -9.32 -6.27 -8.32
C ASP A 172 -9.90 -6.31 -9.74
N THR A 173 -10.66 -5.30 -10.12
CA THR A 173 -11.23 -5.21 -11.48
C THR A 173 -10.13 -5.09 -12.52
N VAL A 174 -9.14 -4.23 -12.28
CA VAL A 174 -8.06 -4.02 -13.24
C VAL A 174 -7.11 -5.22 -13.32
N LEU A 175 -6.78 -5.86 -12.20
CA LEU A 175 -5.94 -7.06 -12.22
C LEU A 175 -6.64 -8.26 -12.87
N MET A 176 -7.96 -8.37 -12.72
CA MET A 176 -8.74 -9.35 -13.48
C MET A 176 -8.70 -9.06 -14.99
N LEU A 177 -8.86 -7.80 -15.41
CA LEU A 177 -8.71 -7.43 -16.83
C LEU A 177 -7.30 -7.75 -17.36
N GLN A 178 -6.27 -7.51 -16.55
CA GLN A 178 -4.90 -7.90 -16.89
C GLN A 178 -4.77 -9.41 -17.06
N ALA A 179 -5.34 -10.21 -16.15
CA ALA A 179 -5.32 -11.66 -16.27
C ALA A 179 -6.04 -12.15 -17.53
N ILE A 180 -7.18 -11.56 -17.88
CA ILE A 180 -7.88 -11.87 -19.14
C ILE A 180 -7.01 -11.56 -20.35
N LEU A 181 -6.32 -10.41 -20.37
CA LEU A 181 -5.36 -10.08 -21.43
C LEU A 181 -4.22 -11.10 -21.50
N ASP A 182 -3.78 -11.61 -20.35
CA ASP A 182 -2.73 -12.62 -20.25
C ASP A 182 -3.21 -14.04 -20.61
N CYS A 183 -4.49 -14.35 -20.52
CA CYS A 183 -5.05 -15.62 -21.03
C CYS A 183 -5.39 -15.54 -22.51
N GLY A 184 -5.71 -14.35 -23.03
CA GLY A 184 -6.17 -14.14 -24.40
C GLY A 184 -7.61 -13.63 -24.40
N VAL A 185 -7.81 -12.40 -24.89
CA VAL A 185 -9.11 -11.70 -24.83
C VAL A 185 -10.22 -12.35 -25.64
N ASP A 186 -9.87 -13.15 -26.65
CA ASP A 186 -10.85 -13.83 -27.52
C ASP A 186 -11.67 -14.90 -26.78
N GLU A 187 -11.24 -15.29 -25.57
CA GLU A 187 -11.95 -16.24 -24.71
C GLU A 187 -13.06 -15.57 -23.87
N VAL A 188 -13.21 -14.23 -23.93
CA VAL A 188 -14.18 -13.46 -23.14
C VAL A 188 -15.11 -12.65 -24.05
N GLU A 189 -16.40 -12.64 -23.72
CA GLU A 189 -17.41 -11.85 -24.43
C GLU A 189 -17.04 -10.35 -24.41
N PRO A 190 -17.02 -9.65 -25.56
CA PRO A 190 -16.64 -8.24 -25.64
C PRO A 190 -17.40 -7.33 -24.67
N GLU A 191 -18.68 -7.59 -24.44
CA GLU A 191 -19.54 -6.80 -23.56
C GLU A 191 -19.07 -6.83 -22.09
N VAL A 192 -18.43 -7.92 -21.64
CA VAL A 192 -17.86 -8.01 -20.29
C VAL A 192 -16.69 -7.05 -20.14
N LEU A 193 -15.81 -7.02 -21.15
CA LEU A 193 -14.66 -6.11 -21.18
C LEU A 193 -15.12 -4.65 -21.27
N GLU A 194 -16.08 -4.36 -22.14
CA GLU A 194 -16.64 -3.01 -22.29
C GLU A 194 -17.26 -2.50 -20.99
N ARG A 195 -18.03 -3.35 -20.28
CA ARG A 195 -18.62 -2.98 -18.99
C ARG A 195 -17.58 -2.68 -17.91
N ALA A 196 -16.54 -3.52 -17.81
CA ALA A 196 -15.47 -3.29 -16.84
C ALA A 196 -14.69 -2.01 -17.16
N VAL A 197 -14.41 -1.77 -18.44
CA VAL A 197 -13.74 -0.55 -18.91
C VAL A 197 -14.61 0.69 -18.69
N ASP A 198 -15.91 0.64 -19.00
CA ASP A 198 -16.83 1.75 -18.77
C ASP A 198 -16.97 2.07 -17.28
N TRP A 199 -16.99 1.06 -16.42
CA TRP A 199 -16.99 1.26 -14.97
C TRP A 199 -15.68 1.94 -14.51
N LEU A 200 -14.51 1.40 -14.86
CA LEU A 200 -13.22 2.00 -14.53
C LEU A 200 -13.07 3.43 -15.09
N LEU A 201 -13.57 3.72 -16.29
CA LEU A 201 -13.59 5.09 -16.83
C LEU A 201 -14.46 6.03 -15.98
N GLY A 202 -15.50 5.52 -15.32
CA GLY A 202 -16.34 6.25 -14.39
C GLY A 202 -15.65 6.54 -13.05
N GLU A 203 -14.70 5.70 -12.64
CA GLU A 203 -13.92 5.85 -11.40
C GLU A 203 -12.68 6.75 -11.56
N GLN A 204 -12.42 7.31 -12.76
CA GLN A 204 -11.29 8.22 -12.95
C GLN A 204 -11.54 9.56 -12.24
N ILE A 205 -10.63 9.94 -11.35
CA ILE A 205 -10.74 11.14 -10.54
C ILE A 205 -10.25 12.37 -11.32
N ASP A 206 -11.13 13.35 -11.51
CA ASP A 206 -10.88 14.59 -12.27
C ASP A 206 -10.71 15.84 -11.39
N GLN A 207 -10.65 15.66 -10.07
CA GLN A 207 -10.44 16.72 -9.09
C GLN A 207 -9.11 16.58 -8.33
N PRO A 208 -8.51 17.69 -7.85
CA PRO A 208 -7.29 17.62 -7.05
C PRO A 208 -7.58 16.98 -5.69
N GLY A 209 -6.72 16.04 -5.30
CA GLY A 209 -6.71 15.46 -3.96
C GLY A 209 -5.72 16.15 -3.03
N ASP A 210 -5.46 15.50 -1.91
CA ASP A 210 -4.60 15.99 -0.84
C ASP A 210 -3.13 16.16 -1.30
N TRP A 211 -2.70 15.36 -2.29
CA TRP A 211 -1.40 15.46 -2.96
C TRP A 211 -1.16 16.85 -3.59
N ALA A 212 -2.22 17.55 -4.02
CA ALA A 212 -2.11 18.83 -4.70
C ALA A 212 -1.63 19.97 -3.78
N GLU A 213 -1.65 19.77 -2.46
CA GLU A 213 -1.20 20.75 -1.48
C GLU A 213 0.30 21.04 -1.60
N LEU A 214 1.10 20.02 -1.91
CA LEU A 214 2.53 20.16 -2.18
C LEU A 214 2.84 20.28 -3.67
N THR A 215 1.89 19.92 -4.55
CA THR A 215 2.07 19.94 -6.01
C THR A 215 0.87 20.54 -6.76
N PRO A 216 0.52 21.83 -6.54
CA PRO A 216 -0.74 22.42 -7.02
C PRO A 216 -0.81 22.64 -8.55
N HIS A 217 0.29 22.39 -9.25
CA HIS A 217 0.41 22.57 -10.70
C HIS A 217 0.17 21.27 -11.49
N ILE A 218 0.12 20.12 -10.80
CA ILE A 218 -0.17 18.82 -11.42
C ILE A 218 -1.68 18.72 -11.62
N LYS A 219 -2.10 18.32 -12.82
CA LYS A 219 -3.52 18.10 -13.13
C LYS A 219 -3.95 16.71 -12.67
N PRO A 220 -5.18 16.55 -12.14
CA PRO A 220 -5.70 15.25 -11.73
C PRO A 220 -5.96 14.32 -12.92
N GLY A 221 -6.01 13.02 -12.63
CA GLY A 221 -6.33 11.98 -13.60
C GLY A 221 -6.04 10.57 -13.11
N GLY A 222 -5.96 10.36 -11.78
CA GLY A 222 -5.67 9.07 -11.18
C GLY A 222 -6.93 8.29 -10.84
N TRP A 223 -6.72 7.11 -10.28
CA TRP A 223 -7.72 6.24 -9.66
C TRP A 223 -7.36 6.03 -8.20
N ALA A 224 -8.35 5.71 -7.38
CA ALA A 224 -8.12 5.19 -6.05
C ALA A 224 -8.37 3.66 -6.03
N PHE A 225 -7.93 3.04 -4.95
CA PHE A 225 -8.15 1.64 -4.65
C PHE A 225 -9.64 1.26 -4.43
N GLU A 226 -10.38 2.14 -3.73
CA GLU A 226 -11.78 1.96 -3.35
C GLU A 226 -12.80 2.45 -4.41
N PHE A 227 -14.10 2.28 -4.13
CA PHE A 227 -15.19 2.88 -4.92
C PHE A 227 -15.25 4.42 -4.85
N HIS A 228 -14.94 4.98 -3.67
CA HIS A 228 -15.13 6.41 -3.39
C HIS A 228 -13.99 6.88 -2.50
N ASN A 229 -12.98 7.51 -3.10
CA ASN A 229 -11.81 8.00 -2.39
C ASN A 229 -11.10 9.12 -3.17
N ASP A 230 -11.86 10.11 -3.62
CA ASP A 230 -11.40 11.10 -4.60
C ASP A 230 -10.28 12.00 -4.08
N TRP A 231 -10.17 12.16 -2.76
CA TRP A 231 -9.07 12.92 -2.15
C TRP A 231 -7.73 12.19 -2.20
N TYR A 232 -7.76 10.86 -2.41
CA TYR A 232 -6.62 9.98 -2.27
C TYR A 232 -6.50 8.99 -3.45
N PRO A 233 -6.44 9.46 -4.72
CA PRO A 233 -5.98 8.60 -5.80
C PRO A 233 -4.56 8.12 -5.49
N ASP A 234 -4.28 6.88 -5.82
CA ASP A 234 -2.96 6.28 -5.65
C ASP A 234 -2.32 5.98 -7.01
N ILE A 235 -1.01 6.01 -6.99
CA ILE A 235 -0.12 5.87 -8.15
C ILE A 235 -0.11 4.44 -8.65
N ASP A 236 -0.36 3.47 -7.78
CA ASP A 236 -0.26 2.06 -8.10
C ASP A 236 -1.47 1.61 -8.93
N ASP A 237 -2.70 1.82 -8.42
CA ASP A 237 -3.96 1.60 -9.13
C ASP A 237 -3.97 2.36 -10.47
N THR A 238 -3.57 3.63 -10.45
CA THR A 238 -3.46 4.44 -11.67
C THR A 238 -2.48 3.83 -12.68
N GLY A 239 -1.34 3.33 -12.22
CA GLY A 239 -0.34 2.66 -13.04
C GLY A 239 -0.90 1.42 -13.71
N VAL A 240 -1.53 0.53 -12.94
CA VAL A 240 -2.10 -0.73 -13.44
C VAL A 240 -3.26 -0.46 -14.41
N VAL A 241 -4.18 0.44 -14.10
CA VAL A 241 -5.32 0.81 -14.98
C VAL A 241 -4.82 1.29 -16.34
N VAL A 242 -3.86 2.20 -16.35
CA VAL A 242 -3.35 2.77 -17.58
C VAL A 242 -2.45 1.79 -18.33
N GLY A 243 -1.73 0.91 -17.62
CA GLY A 243 -1.01 -0.21 -18.21
C GLY A 243 -1.94 -1.14 -18.99
N VAL A 244 -3.09 -1.49 -18.41
CA VAL A 244 -4.14 -2.27 -19.10
C VAL A 244 -4.69 -1.50 -20.31
N TRP A 245 -4.90 -0.17 -20.21
CA TRP A 245 -5.41 0.62 -21.35
C TRP A 245 -4.47 0.55 -22.55
N GLY A 246 -3.15 0.59 -22.31
CA GLY A 246 -2.14 0.47 -23.36
C GLY A 246 -2.13 -0.90 -24.04
N ARG A 247 -2.63 -1.94 -23.37
CA ARG A 247 -2.69 -3.32 -23.87
C ARG A 247 -4.01 -3.69 -24.55
N LEU A 248 -5.10 -2.96 -24.30
CA LEU A 248 -6.43 -3.20 -24.88
C LEU A 248 -6.52 -2.76 -26.36
N GLN A 249 -5.91 -3.55 -27.25
CA GLN A 249 -5.84 -3.24 -28.69
C GLN A 249 -7.23 -3.05 -29.33
N GLN A 250 -8.21 -3.86 -28.95
CA GLN A 250 -9.58 -3.83 -29.45
C GLN A 250 -10.32 -2.54 -29.10
N LEU A 251 -9.91 -1.86 -28.02
CA LEU A 251 -10.48 -0.58 -27.58
C LEU A 251 -9.55 0.62 -27.85
N ARG A 252 -8.42 0.42 -28.55
CA ARG A 252 -7.43 1.48 -28.81
C ARG A 252 -7.98 2.65 -29.62
N ALA A 253 -9.01 2.42 -30.43
CA ALA A 253 -9.71 3.46 -31.18
C ALA A 253 -10.72 4.26 -30.33
N ASN A 254 -11.01 3.84 -29.09
CA ASN A 254 -11.93 4.53 -28.20
C ASN A 254 -11.31 5.86 -27.72
N PRO A 255 -11.87 7.02 -28.11
CA PRO A 255 -11.32 8.32 -27.73
C PRO A 255 -11.39 8.57 -26.22
N ARG A 256 -12.38 8.00 -25.51
CA ARG A 256 -12.50 8.14 -24.04
C ARG A 256 -11.33 7.47 -23.33
N LEU A 257 -10.95 6.27 -23.80
CA LEU A 257 -9.82 5.51 -23.25
C LEU A 257 -8.50 6.26 -23.44
N ARG A 258 -8.31 6.83 -24.63
CA ARG A 258 -7.12 7.61 -24.95
C ARG A 258 -7.02 8.89 -24.12
N GLU A 259 -8.10 9.66 -24.01
CA GLU A 259 -8.12 10.88 -23.19
C GLU A 259 -7.87 10.54 -21.70
N SER A 260 -8.48 9.46 -21.22
CA SER A 260 -8.29 8.94 -19.87
C SER A 260 -6.83 8.60 -19.60
N ALA A 261 -6.19 7.83 -20.49
CA ALA A 261 -4.77 7.50 -20.40
C ALA A 261 -3.87 8.76 -20.46
N GLU A 262 -4.15 9.72 -21.34
CA GLU A 262 -3.37 10.95 -21.46
C GLU A 262 -3.39 11.78 -20.16
N LYS A 263 -4.54 11.91 -19.49
CA LYS A 263 -4.66 12.57 -18.19
C LYS A 263 -3.84 11.86 -17.12
N ALA A 264 -4.01 10.55 -17.03
CA ALA A 264 -3.35 9.73 -16.03
C ALA A 264 -1.83 9.68 -16.17
N LEU A 265 -1.31 9.53 -17.39
CA LEU A 265 0.13 9.59 -17.66
C LEU A 265 0.71 10.97 -17.32
N GLY A 266 -0.06 12.03 -17.55
CA GLY A 266 0.30 13.39 -17.12
C GLY A 266 0.40 13.51 -15.60
N TRP A 267 -0.57 12.94 -14.88
CA TRP A 267 -0.57 12.91 -13.41
C TRP A 267 0.59 12.08 -12.86
N LEU A 268 0.75 10.83 -13.32
CA LEU A 268 1.86 9.93 -12.95
C LEU A 268 3.23 10.59 -13.14
N ARG A 269 3.47 11.22 -14.30
CA ARG A 269 4.74 11.94 -14.55
C ARG A 269 4.93 13.12 -13.59
N GLY A 270 3.87 13.86 -13.27
CA GLY A 270 3.93 14.94 -12.28
C GLY A 270 4.31 14.45 -10.88
N MET A 271 3.80 13.27 -10.50
CA MET A 271 3.97 12.65 -9.19
C MET A 271 5.33 11.98 -8.97
N THR A 272 6.22 12.00 -9.97
CA THR A 272 7.58 11.42 -9.87
C THR A 272 8.38 12.09 -8.74
N SER A 273 8.96 11.30 -7.84
CA SER A 273 9.87 11.79 -6.80
C SER A 273 11.26 12.11 -7.34
N LYS A 274 12.05 12.84 -6.55
CA LYS A 274 13.41 13.31 -6.91
C LYS A 274 14.37 12.16 -7.23
N ASN A 275 14.22 11.02 -6.59
CA ASN A 275 15.02 9.82 -6.86
C ASN A 275 14.64 9.10 -8.16
N GLY A 276 13.54 9.49 -8.82
CA GLY A 276 13.11 8.90 -10.10
C GLY A 276 12.03 7.85 -9.99
N ALA A 277 11.52 7.65 -8.77
CA ALA A 277 10.57 6.61 -8.44
C ALA A 277 9.28 7.21 -7.85
N TRP A 278 8.35 6.34 -7.48
CA TRP A 278 7.03 6.70 -6.96
C TRP A 278 6.73 6.02 -5.64
N GLY A 279 6.16 6.79 -4.70
CA GLY A 279 5.42 6.26 -3.55
C GLY A 279 3.99 5.92 -3.96
N ALA A 280 3.12 5.56 -3.02
CA ALA A 280 1.74 5.19 -3.32
C ALA A 280 0.83 6.40 -3.57
N PHE A 281 0.93 7.49 -2.80
CA PHE A 281 -0.02 8.62 -2.88
C PHE A 281 0.68 9.95 -3.09
N ASP A 282 1.84 10.17 -2.47
CA ASP A 282 2.46 11.48 -2.38
C ASP A 282 3.86 11.51 -3.02
N ARG A 283 4.15 12.60 -3.72
CA ARG A 283 5.49 12.88 -4.24
C ARG A 283 6.44 13.30 -3.11
N ASP A 284 7.66 12.76 -3.12
CA ASP A 284 8.75 13.15 -2.20
C ASP A 284 8.40 13.00 -0.70
N ASN A 285 7.44 12.14 -0.32
CA ASN A 285 7.02 11.90 1.07
C ASN A 285 8.09 11.09 1.84
N THR A 286 9.18 11.78 2.16
CA THR A 286 10.46 11.18 2.58
C THR A 286 11.08 11.91 3.78
N ALA A 287 10.26 12.68 4.52
CA ALA A 287 10.69 13.47 5.66
C ALA A 287 11.00 12.58 6.89
N TRP A 288 12.08 11.78 6.81
CA TRP A 288 12.44 10.73 7.77
C TRP A 288 12.41 11.16 9.25
N ILE A 289 12.64 12.45 9.51
CA ILE A 289 12.65 13.02 10.86
C ILE A 289 11.28 12.87 11.56
N ILE A 290 10.17 12.84 10.82
CA ILE A 290 8.83 12.69 11.41
C ILE A 290 8.61 11.28 11.94
N ALA A 291 9.27 10.26 11.38
CA ALA A 291 9.19 8.89 11.88
C ALA A 291 9.95 8.69 13.21
N LYS A 292 10.60 9.73 13.74
CA LYS A 292 11.27 9.68 15.05
C LYS A 292 10.43 10.27 16.18
N ILE A 293 9.24 10.81 15.89
CA ILE A 293 8.34 11.32 16.94
C ILE A 293 7.72 10.15 17.73
N PRO A 294 7.44 10.28 19.04
CA PRO A 294 7.03 9.15 19.87
C PRO A 294 5.67 8.55 19.48
N PHE A 295 4.84 9.33 18.78
CA PHE A 295 3.54 8.88 18.26
C PHE A 295 3.67 7.87 17.11
N MET A 296 4.83 7.79 16.45
CA MET A 296 5.07 6.88 15.33
C MET A 296 5.72 5.59 15.84
N ASP A 297 4.96 4.85 16.66
CA ASP A 297 5.36 3.57 17.25
C ASP A 297 4.69 2.35 16.59
N PHE A 298 3.70 2.56 15.73
CA PHE A 298 3.03 1.55 14.89
C PHE A 298 3.03 1.95 13.41
N GLY A 299 3.21 0.97 12.52
CA GLY A 299 3.11 1.15 11.07
C GLY A 299 4.17 2.08 10.48
N GLU A 300 3.86 2.65 9.31
CA GLU A 300 4.72 3.61 8.62
C GLU A 300 4.08 5.00 8.58
N ALA A 301 4.86 6.03 8.90
CA ALA A 301 4.39 7.43 8.90
C ALA A 301 4.60 8.15 7.56
N LEU A 302 5.38 7.52 6.67
CA LEU A 302 5.89 8.07 5.42
C LEU A 302 5.51 7.18 4.27
N ASP A 303 5.43 7.79 3.09
CA ASP A 303 5.16 7.15 1.81
C ASP A 303 6.36 7.30 0.86
N PRO A 304 7.53 6.72 1.21
CA PRO A 304 8.69 6.82 0.35
C PRO A 304 8.47 5.97 -0.92
N PRO A 305 9.19 6.30 -2.01
CA PRO A 305 9.13 5.47 -3.20
C PRO A 305 9.46 3.99 -2.96
N SER A 306 8.83 3.12 -3.74
CA SER A 306 8.92 1.66 -3.60
C SER A 306 9.04 0.97 -4.97
N VAL A 307 9.61 -0.24 -4.96
CA VAL A 307 9.94 -1.02 -6.16
C VAL A 307 8.68 -1.44 -6.93
N ASP A 308 7.70 -1.97 -6.22
CA ASP A 308 6.42 -2.44 -6.77
C ASP A 308 5.67 -1.32 -7.49
N VAL A 309 5.41 -0.19 -6.81
CA VAL A 309 4.72 0.95 -7.43
C VAL A 309 5.51 1.52 -8.62
N THR A 310 6.83 1.62 -8.48
CA THR A 310 7.69 2.13 -9.56
C THR A 310 7.68 1.21 -10.78
N ALA A 311 7.66 -0.11 -10.58
CA ALA A 311 7.55 -1.08 -11.66
C ALA A 311 6.23 -0.94 -12.43
N HIS A 312 5.10 -0.85 -11.74
CA HIS A 312 3.81 -0.66 -12.39
C HIS A 312 3.72 0.65 -13.17
N VAL A 313 4.35 1.74 -12.70
CA VAL A 313 4.43 3.00 -13.47
C VAL A 313 5.31 2.87 -14.72
N ILE A 314 6.41 2.11 -14.66
CA ILE A 314 7.22 1.80 -15.86
C ILE A 314 6.35 1.06 -16.89
N GLU A 315 5.60 0.05 -16.46
CA GLU A 315 4.69 -0.70 -17.33
C GLU A 315 3.62 0.20 -17.95
N ALA A 316 2.99 1.07 -17.14
CA ALA A 316 2.00 2.04 -17.59
C ALA A 316 2.53 2.95 -18.70
N LEU A 317 3.72 3.53 -18.48
CA LEU A 317 4.36 4.42 -19.44
C LEU A 317 4.65 3.69 -20.76
N ILE A 318 5.27 2.51 -20.70
CA ILE A 318 5.74 1.81 -21.90
C ILE A 318 4.58 1.23 -22.71
N HIS A 319 3.58 0.63 -22.06
CA HIS A 319 2.39 0.14 -22.75
C HIS A 319 1.63 1.26 -23.48
N ASN A 320 1.78 2.51 -23.05
CA ASN A 320 1.21 3.69 -23.71
C ASN A 320 2.18 4.39 -24.68
N GLY A 321 3.24 3.71 -25.11
CA GLY A 321 4.11 4.16 -26.19
C GLY A 321 5.25 5.08 -25.76
N VAL A 322 5.52 5.22 -24.46
CA VAL A 322 6.74 5.86 -23.97
C VAL A 322 7.91 4.90 -24.19
N PRO A 323 8.98 5.29 -24.90
CA PRO A 323 10.11 4.39 -25.13
C PRO A 323 10.88 4.14 -23.84
N GLY A 324 11.49 2.95 -23.69
CA GLY A 324 12.36 2.63 -22.54
C GLY A 324 13.56 3.57 -22.38
N SER A 325 13.95 4.29 -23.45
CA SER A 325 14.98 5.33 -23.43
C SER A 325 14.49 6.69 -22.89
N ASP A 326 13.20 6.86 -22.59
CA ASP A 326 12.67 8.08 -21.99
C ASP A 326 13.38 8.36 -20.65
N PRO A 327 13.82 9.61 -20.39
CA PRO A 327 14.54 9.94 -19.15
C PRO A 327 13.81 9.58 -17.86
N ALA A 328 12.46 9.62 -17.85
CA ALA A 328 11.69 9.22 -16.68
C ALA A 328 11.78 7.71 -16.45
N VAL A 329 11.62 6.91 -17.52
CA VAL A 329 11.76 5.46 -17.46
C VAL A 329 13.18 5.07 -17.05
N ARG A 330 14.21 5.73 -17.61
CA ARG A 330 15.60 5.45 -17.24
C ARG A 330 15.89 5.68 -15.77
N ARG A 331 15.43 6.80 -15.21
CA ARG A 331 15.60 7.08 -13.77
C ARG A 331 14.87 6.07 -12.89
N ALA A 332 13.69 5.62 -13.32
CA ALA A 332 12.93 4.60 -12.63
C ALA A 332 13.66 3.24 -12.64
N VAL A 333 14.20 2.84 -13.79
CA VAL A 333 15.05 1.64 -13.94
C VAL A 333 16.31 1.74 -13.08
N ASP A 334 16.97 2.89 -13.06
CA ASP A 334 18.14 3.11 -12.22
C ASP A 334 17.80 2.97 -10.72
N TYR A 335 16.61 3.44 -10.32
CA TYR A 335 16.08 3.22 -8.97
C TYR A 335 15.85 1.73 -8.69
N LEU A 336 15.17 1.00 -9.59
CA LEU A 336 14.98 -0.46 -9.43
C LEU A 336 16.33 -1.16 -9.24
N TRP A 337 17.35 -0.83 -10.04
CA TRP A 337 18.68 -1.41 -9.87
C TRP A 337 19.37 -1.04 -8.57
N ALA A 338 19.14 0.16 -8.04
CA ALA A 338 19.68 0.60 -6.77
C ALA A 338 19.05 -0.12 -5.56
N GLU A 339 17.78 -0.55 -5.70
CA GLU A 339 17.03 -1.25 -4.66
C GLU A 339 17.19 -2.79 -4.70
N GLN A 340 17.95 -3.33 -5.66
CA GLN A 340 18.18 -4.77 -5.73
C GLN A 340 19.01 -5.25 -4.53
N GLU A 341 18.56 -6.32 -3.88
CA GLU A 341 19.30 -6.97 -2.82
C GLU A 341 20.58 -7.64 -3.31
N ALA A 342 21.50 -7.86 -2.37
CA ALA A 342 22.72 -8.63 -2.62
C ALA A 342 22.42 -10.06 -3.12
N ASP A 343 21.35 -10.67 -2.61
CA ASP A 343 20.89 -12.01 -3.04
C ASP A 343 20.16 -12.00 -4.40
N GLY A 344 19.90 -10.82 -4.97
CA GLY A 344 19.26 -10.63 -6.26
C GLY A 344 17.76 -10.33 -6.20
N SER A 345 17.11 -10.52 -5.06
CA SER A 345 15.69 -10.22 -4.89
C SER A 345 15.41 -8.72 -4.77
N TRP A 346 14.13 -8.34 -4.81
CA TRP A 346 13.66 -6.99 -4.46
C TRP A 346 12.61 -7.06 -3.38
N PHE A 347 12.60 -6.07 -2.48
CA PHE A 347 11.63 -5.97 -1.39
C PHE A 347 10.22 -5.65 -1.90
N GLY A 348 9.21 -6.34 -1.36
CA GLY A 348 7.80 -6.07 -1.64
C GLY A 348 7.20 -5.17 -0.57
N ARG A 349 6.86 -3.93 -0.92
CA ARG A 349 6.29 -2.95 0.03
C ARG A 349 4.81 -3.23 0.29
N TRP A 350 4.07 -3.66 -0.73
CA TRP A 350 2.61 -3.85 -0.68
C TRP A 350 2.14 -5.31 -0.83
N GLY A 351 3.03 -6.22 -1.21
CA GLY A 351 2.79 -7.66 -1.24
C GLY A 351 3.93 -8.42 -0.56
N VAL A 352 3.60 -9.57 0.05
CA VAL A 352 4.51 -10.40 0.87
C VAL A 352 5.39 -11.27 -0.03
N ASN A 353 6.71 -11.11 -0.06
CA ASN A 353 7.53 -9.93 0.20
C ASN A 353 8.54 -9.86 -0.95
N HIS A 354 9.66 -10.58 -0.82
CA HIS A 354 10.71 -10.59 -1.83
C HIS A 354 10.31 -11.28 -3.13
N ILE A 355 9.42 -12.26 -3.07
CA ILE A 355 8.82 -12.87 -4.28
C ILE A 355 8.01 -11.81 -5.03
N TYR A 356 7.14 -11.08 -4.33
CA TYR A 356 6.32 -10.02 -4.92
C TYR A 356 7.16 -8.90 -5.53
N GLY A 357 8.11 -8.33 -4.77
CA GLY A 357 8.98 -7.26 -5.27
C GLY A 357 9.80 -7.68 -6.49
N THR A 358 10.30 -8.92 -6.51
CA THR A 358 11.03 -9.46 -7.67
C THR A 358 10.11 -9.68 -8.88
N ALA A 359 8.86 -10.09 -8.63
CA ALA A 359 7.85 -10.28 -9.66
C ALA A 359 7.29 -8.98 -10.24
N ALA A 360 7.40 -7.86 -9.52
CA ALA A 360 7.16 -6.53 -10.08
C ALA A 360 8.37 -6.04 -10.88
N ALA A 361 9.58 -6.16 -10.32
CA ALA A 361 10.78 -5.60 -10.92
C ALA A 361 11.16 -6.25 -12.28
N LEU A 362 11.17 -7.58 -12.37
CA LEU A 362 11.66 -8.27 -13.57
C LEU A 362 10.82 -8.00 -14.84
N PRO A 363 9.47 -8.07 -14.81
CA PRO A 363 8.65 -7.68 -15.95
C PRO A 363 8.85 -6.22 -16.38
N ALA A 364 8.90 -5.28 -15.44
CA ALA A 364 9.13 -3.88 -15.74
C ALA A 364 10.50 -3.63 -16.39
N LEU A 365 11.56 -4.29 -15.91
CA LEU A 365 12.90 -4.22 -16.51
C LEU A 365 12.94 -4.81 -17.92
N ALA A 366 12.30 -5.97 -18.13
CA ALA A 366 12.18 -6.58 -19.45
C ALA A 366 11.47 -5.65 -20.44
N LEU A 367 10.34 -5.07 -20.01
CA LEU A 367 9.56 -4.16 -20.83
C LEU A 367 10.32 -2.86 -21.12
N ALA A 368 11.12 -2.37 -20.18
CA ALA A 368 12.02 -1.22 -20.35
C ALA A 368 13.18 -1.47 -21.33
N GLY A 369 13.34 -2.71 -21.82
CA GLY A 369 14.39 -3.09 -22.76
C GLY A 369 15.75 -3.29 -22.10
N GLU A 370 15.78 -3.59 -20.80
CA GLU A 370 17.02 -4.00 -20.13
C GLU A 370 17.52 -5.33 -20.71
N ASN A 371 18.83 -5.56 -20.61
CA ASN A 371 19.41 -6.83 -21.03
C ASN A 371 19.03 -7.92 -20.02
N MET A 372 18.06 -8.78 -20.38
CA MET A 372 17.61 -9.86 -19.50
C MET A 372 18.64 -11.00 -19.32
N ALA A 373 19.77 -10.95 -20.02
CA ALA A 373 20.93 -11.80 -19.75
C ALA A 373 21.94 -11.19 -18.77
N ASP A 374 21.68 -10.00 -18.22
CA ASP A 374 22.54 -9.32 -17.23
C ASP A 374 22.74 -10.21 -15.98
N PRO A 375 23.96 -10.28 -15.40
CA PRO A 375 24.21 -11.04 -14.17
C PRO A 375 23.29 -10.70 -13.00
N ARG A 376 22.77 -9.47 -12.93
CA ARG A 376 21.78 -9.03 -11.93
C ARG A 376 20.43 -9.71 -12.10
N VAL A 377 19.95 -9.86 -13.34
CA VAL A 377 18.74 -10.62 -13.67
C VAL A 377 18.94 -12.10 -13.36
N ARG A 378 20.06 -12.67 -13.80
CA ARG A 378 20.39 -14.09 -13.53
C ARG A 378 20.44 -14.40 -12.04
N ARG A 379 20.96 -13.47 -11.23
CA ARG A 379 20.98 -13.62 -9.77
C ARG A 379 19.57 -13.66 -9.19
N ALA A 380 18.67 -12.78 -9.63
CA ALA A 380 17.27 -12.79 -9.22
C ALA A 380 16.54 -14.09 -9.62
N ALA A 381 16.73 -14.54 -10.86
CA ALA A 381 16.13 -15.79 -11.36
C ALA A 381 16.68 -17.03 -10.64
N THR A 382 17.98 -17.05 -10.34
CA THR A 382 18.61 -18.11 -9.54
C THR A 382 18.04 -18.11 -8.12
N TRP A 383 17.91 -16.93 -7.49
CA TRP A 383 17.29 -16.81 -6.18
C TRP A 383 15.87 -17.38 -6.17
N LEU A 384 15.03 -17.04 -7.15
CA LEU A 384 13.67 -17.61 -7.25
C LEU A 384 13.72 -19.14 -7.35
N ARG A 385 14.57 -19.69 -8.22
CA ARG A 385 14.70 -21.15 -8.37
C ARG A 385 15.16 -21.85 -7.08
N GLU A 386 16.06 -21.24 -6.33
CA GLU A 386 16.51 -21.77 -5.03
C GLU A 386 15.44 -21.70 -3.93
N ARG A 387 14.37 -20.92 -4.16
CA ARG A 387 13.21 -20.78 -3.26
C ARG A 387 11.98 -21.56 -3.69
N GLN A 388 12.05 -22.34 -4.78
CA GLN A 388 10.97 -23.24 -5.16
C GLN A 388 10.83 -24.35 -4.12
N ASN A 389 9.60 -24.59 -3.67
CA ASN A 389 9.29 -25.65 -2.73
C ASN A 389 9.27 -27.02 -3.41
N ALA A 390 9.34 -28.09 -2.61
CA ALA A 390 9.35 -29.46 -3.13
C ALA A 390 8.05 -29.87 -3.84
N ASP A 391 6.95 -29.13 -3.59
CA ASP A 391 5.66 -29.30 -4.26
C ASP A 391 5.58 -28.57 -5.62
N GLY A 392 6.66 -27.90 -6.03
CA GLY A 392 6.73 -27.12 -7.27
C GLY A 392 6.27 -25.67 -7.12
N GLY A 393 5.57 -25.32 -6.04
CA GLY A 393 5.09 -23.96 -5.78
C GLY A 393 6.14 -23.06 -5.14
N TRP A 394 5.73 -21.83 -4.88
CA TRP A 394 6.48 -20.85 -4.08
C TRP A 394 5.61 -20.27 -2.98
N GLY A 395 6.26 -19.97 -1.86
CA GLY A 395 5.62 -19.37 -0.71
C GLY A 395 6.58 -18.48 0.06
N GLU A 396 6.06 -17.42 0.65
CA GLU A 396 6.81 -16.51 1.51
C GLU A 396 5.98 -16.07 2.70
N SER A 397 6.46 -16.38 3.90
CA SER A 397 5.80 -15.99 5.15
C SER A 397 5.97 -14.50 5.42
N VAL A 398 4.97 -13.88 6.06
CA VAL A 398 5.04 -12.51 6.58
C VAL A 398 6.21 -12.28 7.54
N THR A 399 6.77 -13.35 8.13
CA THR A 399 8.01 -13.31 8.91
C THR A 399 9.21 -12.79 8.09
N SER A 400 9.16 -12.88 6.75
CA SER A 400 10.17 -12.34 5.83
C SER A 400 10.46 -10.85 6.03
N TYR A 401 9.49 -10.07 6.54
CA TYR A 401 9.73 -8.65 6.87
C TYR A 401 10.66 -8.43 8.07
N MET A 402 10.76 -9.42 8.96
CA MET A 402 11.48 -9.32 10.24
C MET A 402 12.67 -10.28 10.34
N ASP A 403 12.75 -11.27 9.46
CA ASP A 403 13.82 -12.25 9.44
C ASP A 403 14.36 -12.43 8.00
N PRO A 404 15.60 -11.96 7.73
CA PRO A 404 16.27 -12.20 6.44
C PRO A 404 16.36 -13.68 6.06
N GLY A 405 16.39 -14.61 7.03
CA GLY A 405 16.39 -16.04 6.78
C GLY A 405 15.07 -16.57 6.20
N ALA A 406 13.97 -15.86 6.43
CA ALA A 406 12.63 -16.20 5.95
C ALA A 406 12.31 -15.63 4.55
N ARG A 407 13.21 -14.85 3.94
CA ARG A 407 13.01 -14.29 2.59
C ARG A 407 12.72 -15.38 1.57
N GLY A 408 11.62 -15.27 0.84
CA GLY A 408 11.17 -16.28 -0.12
C GLY A 408 11.02 -17.67 0.49
N ARG A 409 10.65 -17.80 1.78
CA ARG A 409 10.36 -19.09 2.42
C ARG A 409 8.99 -19.07 3.08
N GLY A 410 8.20 -20.08 2.80
CA GLY A 410 6.85 -20.23 3.32
C GLY A 410 6.17 -21.43 2.69
N VAL A 411 4.96 -21.73 3.18
CA VAL A 411 4.07 -22.70 2.52
C VAL A 411 3.67 -22.12 1.17
N SER A 412 3.69 -22.95 0.12
CA SER A 412 3.31 -22.51 -1.22
C SER A 412 1.90 -21.91 -1.23
N THR A 413 1.73 -20.79 -1.93
CA THR A 413 0.43 -20.17 -2.17
C THR A 413 0.22 -19.97 -3.66
N ALA A 414 -1.04 -19.85 -4.08
CA ALA A 414 -1.36 -19.70 -5.50
C ALA A 414 -0.85 -18.38 -6.05
N SER A 415 -1.04 -17.28 -5.32
CA SER A 415 -0.58 -15.94 -5.71
C SER A 415 0.95 -15.83 -5.75
N GLN A 416 1.66 -16.32 -4.73
CA GLN A 416 3.13 -16.26 -4.67
C GLN A 416 3.79 -17.17 -5.70
N THR A 417 3.20 -18.35 -5.96
CA THR A 417 3.63 -19.21 -7.08
C THR A 417 3.47 -18.49 -8.41
N ALA A 418 2.31 -17.87 -8.64
CA ALA A 418 2.07 -17.11 -9.85
C ALA A 418 3.06 -15.94 -10.03
N TRP A 419 3.39 -15.21 -8.97
CA TRP A 419 4.41 -14.14 -9.00
C TRP A 419 5.78 -14.68 -9.43
N ALA A 420 6.25 -15.76 -8.80
CA ALA A 420 7.53 -16.38 -9.17
C ALA A 420 7.56 -16.84 -10.63
N LEU A 421 6.47 -17.45 -11.12
CA LEU A 421 6.32 -17.85 -12.51
C LEU A 421 6.40 -16.67 -13.48
N MET A 422 5.66 -15.59 -13.21
CA MET A 422 5.69 -14.38 -14.05
C MET A 422 7.08 -13.74 -14.08
N ALA A 423 7.77 -13.71 -12.93
CA ALA A 423 9.12 -13.18 -12.81
C ALA A 423 10.15 -14.00 -13.63
N LEU A 424 10.06 -15.33 -13.58
CA LEU A 424 10.91 -16.23 -14.35
C LEU A 424 10.64 -16.13 -15.85
N VAL A 425 9.36 -16.07 -16.27
CA VAL A 425 8.98 -15.84 -17.67
C VAL A 425 9.55 -14.53 -18.21
N ALA A 426 9.53 -13.45 -17.41
CA ALA A 426 10.05 -12.15 -17.81
C ALA A 426 11.56 -12.15 -18.14
N THR A 427 12.31 -13.16 -17.70
CA THR A 427 13.72 -13.32 -18.09
C THR A 427 13.91 -13.68 -19.56
N GLY A 428 12.88 -14.25 -20.21
CA GLY A 428 12.95 -14.80 -21.56
C GLY A 428 13.89 -16.01 -21.69
N SER A 429 14.34 -16.60 -20.58
CA SER A 429 15.29 -17.70 -20.56
C SER A 429 14.59 -19.06 -20.45
N HIS A 430 14.95 -19.98 -21.35
CA HIS A 430 14.51 -21.39 -21.28
C HIS A 430 15.32 -22.23 -20.28
N GLU A 431 16.32 -21.65 -19.61
CA GLU A 431 17.05 -22.34 -18.53
C GLU A 431 16.17 -22.62 -17.30
N HIS A 432 14.95 -22.08 -17.27
CA HIS A 432 14.03 -22.13 -16.13
C HIS A 432 12.76 -22.94 -16.42
N ASP A 433 12.62 -23.51 -17.61
CA ASP A 433 11.41 -24.20 -18.06
C ASP A 433 10.99 -25.32 -17.11
N ALA A 434 11.94 -26.12 -16.60
CA ALA A 434 11.63 -27.16 -15.61
C ALA A 434 11.03 -26.61 -14.29
N ALA A 435 11.48 -25.43 -13.85
CA ALA A 435 10.89 -24.77 -12.68
C ALA A 435 9.50 -24.20 -13.00
N LEU A 436 9.32 -23.66 -14.21
CA LEU A 436 8.02 -23.17 -14.70
C LEU A 436 7.00 -24.31 -14.79
N GLU A 437 7.37 -25.46 -15.36
CA GLU A 437 6.53 -26.65 -15.48
C GLU A 437 6.11 -27.18 -14.10
N ALA A 438 7.03 -27.24 -13.14
CA ALA A 438 6.70 -27.66 -11.76
C ALA A 438 5.75 -26.68 -11.06
N GLY A 439 5.91 -25.37 -11.27
CA GLY A 439 4.98 -24.37 -10.74
C GLY A 439 3.60 -24.41 -11.41
N LEU A 440 3.54 -24.70 -12.71
CA LEU A 440 2.28 -24.96 -13.41
C LEU A 440 1.58 -26.19 -12.84
N GLU A 441 2.30 -27.29 -12.64
CA GLU A 441 1.75 -28.51 -12.06
C GLU A 441 1.21 -28.26 -10.64
N TYR A 442 1.91 -27.45 -9.83
CA TYR A 442 1.40 -27.00 -8.54
C TYR A 442 0.05 -26.27 -8.69
N LEU A 443 -0.05 -25.27 -9.58
CA LEU A 443 -1.30 -24.54 -9.78
C LEU A 443 -2.41 -25.48 -10.29
N LEU A 444 -2.13 -26.35 -11.25
CA LEU A 444 -3.13 -27.28 -11.79
C LEU A 444 -3.62 -28.29 -10.75
N SER A 445 -2.70 -28.82 -9.93
CA SER A 445 -3.03 -29.83 -8.90
C SER A 445 -3.71 -29.26 -7.67
N THR A 446 -3.58 -27.95 -7.41
CA THR A 446 -4.22 -27.25 -6.28
C THR A 446 -5.47 -26.47 -6.68
N GLN A 447 -5.85 -26.45 -7.96
CA GLN A 447 -7.09 -25.85 -8.41
C GLN A 447 -8.30 -26.63 -7.86
N ASN A 448 -9.22 -25.93 -7.21
CA ASN A 448 -10.43 -26.51 -6.66
C ASN A 448 -11.52 -26.71 -7.74
N ALA A 449 -12.61 -27.39 -7.38
CA ALA A 449 -13.69 -27.73 -8.31
C ALA A 449 -14.45 -26.51 -8.89
N ALA A 450 -14.31 -25.33 -8.29
CA ALA A 450 -14.86 -24.08 -8.80
C ALA A 450 -13.93 -23.40 -9.82
N GLY A 451 -12.76 -23.97 -10.10
CA GLY A 451 -11.77 -23.40 -11.00
C GLY A 451 -10.91 -22.30 -10.36
N THR A 452 -10.95 -22.16 -9.04
CA THR A 452 -10.12 -21.21 -8.28
C THR A 452 -9.14 -21.93 -7.34
N TRP A 453 -8.39 -21.18 -6.54
CA TRP A 453 -7.46 -21.65 -5.54
C TRP A 453 -7.85 -21.13 -4.16
N ASP A 454 -7.77 -22.02 -3.18
CA ASP A 454 -7.94 -21.65 -1.78
C ASP A 454 -6.62 -21.07 -1.26
N GLU A 455 -6.66 -19.91 -0.62
CA GLU A 455 -5.49 -19.23 -0.07
C GLU A 455 -5.79 -18.65 1.32
N ASP A 456 -5.43 -19.40 2.36
CA ASP A 456 -5.66 -19.01 3.76
C ASP A 456 -4.58 -18.04 4.29
N LEU A 457 -3.42 -17.99 3.63
CA LEU A 457 -2.28 -17.20 4.06
C LEU A 457 -2.33 -15.80 3.44
N TYR A 458 -1.99 -14.79 4.24
CA TYR A 458 -1.98 -13.42 3.76
C TYR A 458 -0.77 -13.20 2.86
N THR A 459 -1.03 -12.67 1.67
CA THR A 459 -0.03 -12.34 0.66
C THR A 459 0.02 -10.84 0.37
N GLY A 460 -0.88 -10.04 0.94
CA GLY A 460 -0.86 -8.58 0.92
C GLY A 460 -0.25 -7.97 2.18
N THR A 461 0.33 -6.77 2.03
CA THR A 461 0.97 -6.02 3.12
C THR A 461 0.49 -4.58 3.13
N GLY A 462 -0.08 -4.13 4.25
CA GLY A 462 -0.33 -2.70 4.46
C GLY A 462 0.89 -2.00 5.06
N PHE A 463 1.41 -2.52 6.18
CA PHE A 463 2.62 -2.02 6.83
C PHE A 463 3.62 -3.15 7.10
N PRO A 464 4.85 -3.09 6.58
CA PRO A 464 5.91 -4.05 6.88
C PRO A 464 6.37 -4.03 8.34
N GLY A 465 6.26 -2.88 9.02
CA GLY A 465 6.51 -2.74 10.45
C GLY A 465 7.95 -2.39 10.85
N TYR A 466 8.75 -1.81 9.93
CA TYR A 466 10.10 -1.34 10.26
C TYR A 466 10.11 0.01 10.99
N GLY A 467 9.01 0.78 10.98
CA GLY A 467 8.69 1.84 11.94
C GLY A 467 9.70 2.99 11.99
N SER A 468 10.54 3.15 10.97
CA SER A 468 11.63 4.13 10.97
C SER A 468 11.57 5.13 9.81
N GLY A 469 10.48 5.14 9.05
CA GLY A 469 10.27 6.03 7.91
C GLY A 469 11.04 5.62 6.65
N ALA A 470 11.82 4.54 6.73
CA ALA A 470 12.46 3.88 5.62
C ALA A 470 12.66 2.40 6.00
N ARG A 471 12.80 1.56 4.96
CA ARG A 471 13.14 0.15 5.11
C ARG A 471 14.40 0.02 5.98
N VAL A 472 14.32 -0.77 7.04
CA VAL A 472 15.44 -1.03 7.94
C VAL A 472 16.25 -2.21 7.40
N ASP A 473 17.57 -2.07 7.35
CA ASP A 473 18.45 -3.21 7.10
C ASP A 473 18.51 -4.09 8.37
N VAL A 474 17.60 -5.06 8.42
CA VAL A 474 17.46 -6.01 9.52
C VAL A 474 18.74 -6.82 9.75
N SER A 475 19.62 -6.94 8.75
CA SER A 475 20.90 -7.65 8.88
C SER A 475 21.98 -6.86 9.64
N GLN A 476 21.88 -5.53 9.62
CA GLN A 476 22.83 -4.62 10.29
C GLN A 476 22.31 -4.14 11.65
N GLU A 477 21.00 -4.08 11.84
CA GLU A 477 20.35 -3.69 13.10
C GLU A 477 19.89 -4.89 13.93
N LEU A 478 20.71 -5.96 13.98
CA LEU A 478 20.54 -7.18 14.78
C LEU A 478 20.59 -6.98 16.32
N ASN A 479 20.28 -5.79 16.83
CA ASN A 479 19.66 -5.76 18.13
C ASN A 479 18.24 -6.24 17.88
N THR A 480 17.99 -7.54 18.10
CA THR A 480 16.65 -8.09 18.33
C THR A 480 15.82 -6.97 18.91
N HIS A 481 14.92 -6.40 18.12
CA HIS A 481 14.27 -5.16 18.52
C HIS A 481 13.79 -5.33 19.96
N ASP A 482 13.87 -4.25 20.74
CA ASP A 482 13.11 -4.06 21.99
C ASP A 482 11.59 -4.15 21.70
N GLN A 483 11.15 -5.22 21.02
CA GLN A 483 9.80 -5.73 21.02
C GLN A 483 9.62 -6.25 22.44
N GLY A 484 9.17 -5.35 23.32
CA GLY A 484 8.45 -5.79 24.50
C GLY A 484 7.17 -6.53 24.08
N PHE A 485 6.25 -6.70 25.01
CA PHE A 485 4.91 -7.27 24.77
C PHE A 485 4.05 -6.50 23.71
N GLU A 486 4.61 -5.52 23.01
CA GLU A 486 4.03 -4.76 21.90
C GLU A 486 3.98 -5.66 20.64
N MET A 487 2.93 -6.48 20.54
CA MET A 487 2.53 -7.12 19.28
C MET A 487 2.47 -6.10 18.13
N GLY A 488 3.14 -6.43 17.01
CA GLY A 488 2.77 -6.00 15.66
C GLY A 488 2.98 -4.53 15.32
N ARG A 489 4.17 -4.17 14.82
CA ARG A 489 4.30 -2.95 13.98
C ARG A 489 3.79 -3.19 12.55
N SER A 490 3.61 -4.44 12.18
CA SER A 490 3.24 -4.87 10.86
C SER A 490 1.72 -5.04 10.73
N PHE A 491 1.16 -4.66 9.60
CA PHE A 491 -0.25 -4.84 9.25
C PHE A 491 -0.34 -5.58 7.92
N MET A 492 -0.97 -6.75 7.93
CA MET A 492 -1.06 -7.64 6.78
C MET A 492 -2.50 -7.65 6.27
N ILE A 493 -2.66 -7.75 4.95
CA ILE A 493 -3.94 -7.65 4.26
C ILE A 493 -4.20 -8.95 3.52
N ASN A 494 -5.44 -9.43 3.57
CA ASN A 494 -5.88 -10.53 2.73
C ASN A 494 -6.58 -9.95 1.49
N TYR A 495 -5.99 -10.17 0.32
CA TYR A 495 -6.63 -9.90 -0.96
C TYR A 495 -7.25 -11.19 -1.46
N GLU A 496 -8.55 -11.38 -1.22
CA GLU A 496 -9.26 -12.63 -1.54
C GLU A 496 -9.11 -13.03 -3.02
N LEU A 497 -9.05 -12.05 -3.92
CA LEU A 497 -8.99 -12.30 -5.36
C LEU A 497 -7.56 -12.55 -5.90
N TYR A 498 -6.52 -12.43 -5.08
CA TYR A 498 -5.13 -12.72 -5.50
C TYR A 498 -4.97 -14.18 -5.94
N SER A 499 -5.65 -15.10 -5.27
CA SER A 499 -5.63 -16.52 -5.62
C SER A 499 -6.37 -16.82 -6.93
N HIS A 500 -7.02 -15.83 -7.56
CA HIS A 500 -7.76 -15.99 -8.80
C HIS A 500 -6.98 -15.43 -10.01
N TYR A 501 -6.78 -14.11 -10.07
CA TYR A 501 -6.23 -13.47 -11.26
C TYR A 501 -4.72 -13.66 -11.42
N PHE A 502 -3.96 -13.85 -10.34
CA PHE A 502 -2.53 -14.11 -10.49
C PHE A 502 -2.24 -15.49 -11.09
N PRO A 503 -2.82 -16.60 -10.60
CA PRO A 503 -2.69 -17.89 -11.27
C PRO A 503 -3.10 -17.86 -12.75
N LEU A 504 -4.23 -17.22 -13.08
CA LEU A 504 -4.67 -17.07 -14.47
C LEU A 504 -3.63 -16.35 -15.32
N SER A 505 -3.17 -15.18 -14.87
CA SER A 505 -2.13 -14.40 -15.55
C SER A 505 -0.84 -15.20 -15.74
N ALA A 506 -0.36 -15.86 -14.68
CA ALA A 506 0.87 -16.66 -14.71
C ALA A 506 0.76 -17.84 -15.69
N MET A 507 -0.32 -18.62 -15.62
CA MET A 507 -0.54 -19.74 -16.53
C MET A 507 -0.63 -19.28 -17.99
N GLY A 508 -1.33 -18.16 -18.26
CA GLY A 508 -1.41 -17.57 -19.58
C GLY A 508 -0.05 -17.14 -20.14
N ARG A 509 0.79 -16.51 -19.31
CA ARG A 509 2.16 -16.09 -19.67
C ARG A 509 3.09 -17.28 -19.89
N VAL A 510 3.09 -18.27 -18.99
CA VAL A 510 3.93 -19.48 -19.12
C VAL A 510 3.52 -20.29 -20.35
N ARG A 511 2.22 -20.45 -20.62
CA ARG A 511 1.71 -21.14 -21.82
C ARG A 511 2.30 -20.53 -23.10
N ARG A 512 2.34 -19.20 -23.21
CA ARG A 512 2.96 -18.53 -24.37
C ARG A 512 4.47 -18.76 -24.44
N HIS A 513 5.17 -18.56 -23.32
CA HIS A 513 6.63 -18.75 -23.24
C HIS A 513 7.06 -20.17 -23.67
N LEU A 514 6.39 -21.20 -23.18
CA LEU A 514 6.72 -22.60 -23.54
C LEU A 514 6.32 -22.95 -24.98
N ALA A 515 5.27 -22.32 -25.52
CA ALA A 515 4.89 -22.51 -26.91
C ALA A 515 5.92 -21.92 -27.89
N GLU A 516 6.54 -20.79 -27.55
CA GLU A 516 7.62 -20.18 -28.35
C GLU A 516 8.86 -21.07 -28.46
N ALA A 517 9.14 -21.90 -27.45
CA ALA A 517 10.23 -22.89 -27.49
C ALA A 517 9.98 -24.05 -28.49
N SER A 518 8.70 -24.33 -28.75
CA SER A 518 8.25 -25.48 -29.56
C SER A 518 8.01 -25.13 -31.04
N ALA A 519 8.01 -23.84 -31.38
CA ALA A 519 7.81 -23.30 -32.73
C ALA A 519 9.15 -23.01 -33.42
#